data_AF-A0A0R2L1S3-F1
#
_entry.id   AF-A0A0R2L1S3-F1
#
_cell.length_a   1.000
_cell.length_b   1.000
_cell.length_c   1.000
_cell.angle_alpha   90.00
_cell.angle_beta   90.00
_cell.angle_gamma   90.00
#
_symmetry.space_group_name_H-M   'P 1'
#
loop_
_entity.id
_entity.type
_entity.pdbx_description
1 polymer ?
#
loop_
_entity_poly.entity_id
_entity_poly.type
_entity_poly.pdbx_seq_one_letter_code
_entity_poly.pdbx_strand_id
1 'polypeptide(L)'
;MNALGLLVVLLSNQDNWKFNRKEIMKRSGLSKTYYNNAINELKEKGYLSIKTIKVGKGADSEWTINETPVKSSDTGSTDGGGGMVFELSPLLQSDLTSFIEASPYISLGGSGVQELFNISGKYEHASNEQRGYDTKDISRIIKVALIKSVHKKPNPVKYFSNVIDDWISKQLFTLDDINSNQLSNNGSSIYDTLGFHDEEEFLEDDLDNNSYVWN
;
A
#
# COMPACT_ATOMS: atom_id res chain seq x y z
N MET A 1 -36.16 0.56 -4.95
CA MET A 1 -35.43 0.94 -3.72
C MET A 1 -33.98 1.18 -4.10
N ASN A 2 -33.41 2.32 -3.74
CA ASN A 2 -32.07 2.79 -4.11
C ASN A 2 -31.05 2.52 -2.99
N ALA A 3 -29.76 2.80 -3.21
CA ALA A 3 -28.70 2.57 -2.23
C ALA A 3 -28.97 3.21 -0.85
N LEU A 4 -29.49 4.44 -0.83
CA LEU A 4 -29.87 5.12 0.41
C LEU A 4 -31.00 4.39 1.15
N GLY A 5 -31.98 3.83 0.43
CA GLY A 5 -33.01 2.98 1.02
C GLY A 5 -32.44 1.71 1.66
N LEU A 6 -31.41 1.12 1.05
CA LEU A 6 -30.69 -0.01 1.65
C LEU A 6 -29.88 0.42 2.88
N LEU A 7 -29.25 1.60 2.86
CA LEU A 7 -28.52 2.15 4.00
C LEU A 7 -29.41 2.33 5.23
N VAL A 8 -30.63 2.86 5.05
CA VAL A 8 -31.61 2.98 6.14
C VAL A 8 -31.98 1.61 6.72
N VAL A 9 -32.14 0.60 5.86
CA VAL A 9 -32.35 -0.79 6.32
C VAL A 9 -31.14 -1.31 7.09
N LEU A 10 -29.91 -0.98 6.69
CA LEU A 10 -28.70 -1.41 7.39
C LEU A 10 -28.54 -0.71 8.76
N LEU A 11 -28.76 0.60 8.82
CA LEU A 11 -28.66 1.42 10.05
C LEU A 11 -29.79 1.15 11.06
N SER A 12 -30.95 0.70 10.60
CA SER A 12 -32.10 0.41 11.49
C SER A 12 -31.98 -0.90 12.27
N ASN A 13 -30.87 -1.63 12.18
CA ASN A 13 -30.66 -2.86 12.93
C ASN A 13 -29.72 -2.66 14.10
N GLN A 14 -29.90 -3.49 15.13
CA GLN A 14 -29.16 -3.43 16.39
C GLN A 14 -27.68 -3.78 16.21
N ASP A 15 -26.82 -3.22 17.06
CA ASP A 15 -25.35 -3.34 17.02
C ASP A 15 -24.81 -4.79 17.00
N ASN A 16 -25.60 -5.76 17.49
CA ASN A 16 -25.22 -7.17 17.53
C ASN A 16 -25.71 -7.98 16.32
N TRP A 17 -26.28 -7.33 15.31
CA TRP A 17 -26.85 -8.04 14.16
C TRP A 17 -25.76 -8.51 13.20
N LYS A 18 -25.76 -9.83 12.92
CA LYS A 18 -24.89 -10.42 11.90
C LYS A 18 -25.55 -10.29 10.53
N PHE A 19 -24.91 -9.54 9.64
CA PHE A 19 -25.43 -9.28 8.30
C PHE A 19 -25.58 -10.56 7.49
N ASN A 20 -26.83 -10.98 7.28
CA ASN A 20 -27.17 -12.09 6.40
C ASN A 20 -27.79 -11.56 5.10
N ARG A 21 -27.10 -11.76 3.98
CA ARG A 21 -27.56 -11.35 2.65
C ARG A 21 -29.01 -11.74 2.36
N LYS A 22 -29.41 -12.99 2.64
CA LYS A 22 -30.76 -13.48 2.33
C LYS A 22 -31.81 -12.72 3.13
N GLU A 23 -31.51 -12.40 4.38
CA GLU A 23 -32.40 -11.64 5.25
C GLU A 23 -32.52 -10.18 4.81
N ILE A 24 -31.40 -9.54 4.48
CA ILE A 24 -31.39 -8.15 4.01
C ILE A 24 -32.15 -8.02 2.68
N MET A 25 -31.94 -8.95 1.74
CA MET A 25 -32.69 -9.00 0.48
C MET A 25 -34.19 -9.20 0.71
N LYS A 26 -34.58 -10.05 1.66
CA LYS A 26 -35.98 -10.27 2.03
C LYS A 26 -36.63 -9.00 2.60
N ARG A 27 -35.92 -8.30 3.50
CA ARG A 27 -36.43 -7.07 4.15
C ARG A 27 -36.48 -5.86 3.20
N SER A 28 -35.48 -5.72 2.35
CA SER A 28 -35.42 -4.63 1.36
C SER A 28 -36.30 -4.88 0.12
N GLY A 29 -36.78 -6.12 -0.08
CA GLY A 29 -37.52 -6.51 -1.28
C GLY A 29 -36.67 -6.43 -2.55
N LEU A 30 -35.35 -6.37 -2.44
CA LEU A 30 -34.44 -6.23 -3.57
C LEU A 30 -34.14 -7.57 -4.22
N SER A 31 -34.12 -7.58 -5.55
CA SER A 31 -33.56 -8.71 -6.31
C SER A 31 -32.04 -8.80 -6.09
N LYS A 32 -31.46 -9.96 -6.40
CA LYS A 32 -30.02 -10.22 -6.23
C LYS A 32 -29.16 -9.16 -6.92
N THR A 33 -29.53 -8.76 -8.13
CA THR A 33 -28.83 -7.77 -8.95
C THR A 33 -28.91 -6.38 -8.32
N TYR A 34 -30.12 -5.93 -7.97
CA TYR A 34 -30.29 -4.60 -7.36
C TYR A 34 -29.64 -4.48 -5.98
N TYR A 35 -29.66 -5.56 -5.20
CA TYR A 35 -28.94 -5.63 -3.94
C TYR A 35 -27.43 -5.43 -4.14
N ASN A 36 -26.83 -6.16 -5.08
CA ASN A 36 -25.40 -6.04 -5.34
C ASN A 36 -25.04 -4.62 -5.80
N ASN A 37 -25.85 -4.03 -6.68
CA ASN A 37 -25.64 -2.67 -7.17
C ASN A 37 -25.71 -1.66 -6.02
N ALA A 38 -26.72 -1.79 -5.14
CA ALA A 38 -26.90 -0.91 -3.99
C ALA A 38 -25.74 -1.04 -2.98
N ILE A 39 -25.26 -2.26 -2.71
CA ILE A 39 -24.09 -2.49 -1.86
C ILE A 39 -22.83 -1.85 -2.45
N ASN A 40 -22.61 -1.99 -3.76
CA ASN A 40 -21.46 -1.38 -4.44
C ASN A 40 -21.54 0.15 -4.36
N GLU A 41 -22.71 0.73 -4.64
CA GLU A 41 -22.92 2.18 -4.55
C GLU A 41 -22.68 2.71 -3.13
N LEU A 42 -23.08 1.97 -2.08
CA LEU A 42 -22.80 2.36 -0.70
C LEU A 42 -21.31 2.26 -0.33
N LYS A 43 -20.59 1.30 -0.90
CA LYS A 43 -19.13 1.19 -0.74
C LYS A 43 -18.41 2.33 -1.42
N GLU A 44 -18.74 2.58 -2.70
CA GLU A 44 -18.16 3.68 -3.51
C GLU A 44 -18.36 5.04 -2.85
N LYS A 45 -19.52 5.23 -2.20
CA LYS A 45 -19.84 6.48 -1.49
C LYS A 45 -19.31 6.52 -0.05
N GLY A 46 -18.61 5.51 0.43
CA GLY A 46 -18.01 5.50 1.78
C GLY A 46 -18.98 5.28 2.94
N TYR A 47 -20.21 4.82 2.67
CA TYR A 47 -21.21 4.51 3.70
C TYR A 47 -21.06 3.09 4.25
N LEU A 48 -20.41 2.19 3.52
CA LEU A 48 -20.31 0.77 3.87
C LEU A 48 -18.91 0.22 3.60
N SER A 49 -18.36 -0.50 4.57
CA SER A 49 -17.16 -1.32 4.43
C SER A 49 -17.47 -2.76 4.84
N ILE A 50 -16.93 -3.74 4.10
CA ILE A 50 -17.10 -5.16 4.40
C ILE A 50 -15.71 -5.80 4.35
N LYS A 51 -15.18 -6.23 5.48
CA LYS A 51 -13.90 -6.94 5.60
C LYS A 51 -14.16 -8.43 5.81
N THR A 52 -13.49 -9.27 5.04
CA THR A 52 -13.55 -10.72 5.26
C THR A 52 -12.50 -11.11 6.29
N ILE A 53 -12.93 -11.68 7.40
CA ILE A 53 -12.05 -12.19 8.46
C ILE A 53 -11.97 -13.72 8.37
N LYS A 54 -10.76 -14.28 8.45
CA LYS A 54 -10.58 -15.73 8.57
C LYS A 54 -10.85 -16.14 10.02
N VAL A 55 -11.84 -17.01 10.21
CA VAL A 55 -12.19 -17.55 11.53
C VAL A 55 -12.05 -19.07 11.47
N GLY A 56 -10.88 -19.57 11.91
CA GLY A 56 -10.55 -20.99 11.87
C GLY A 56 -10.52 -21.55 10.43
N LYS A 57 -11.34 -22.57 10.16
CA LYS A 57 -11.50 -23.17 8.81
C LYS A 57 -12.50 -22.43 7.91
N GLY A 58 -13.08 -21.31 8.37
CA GLY A 58 -14.09 -20.55 7.66
C GLY A 58 -13.68 -19.10 7.41
N ALA A 59 -14.49 -18.42 6.59
CA ALA A 59 -14.44 -16.98 6.40
C ALA A 59 -15.73 -16.38 6.97
N ASP A 60 -15.60 -15.32 7.76
CA ASP A 60 -16.71 -14.48 8.22
C ASP A 60 -16.56 -13.08 7.60
N SER A 61 -17.61 -12.28 7.63
CA SER A 61 -17.59 -10.91 7.11
C SER A 61 -17.92 -9.93 8.22
N GLU A 62 -16.99 -9.03 8.50
CA GLU A 62 -17.17 -7.87 9.36
C GLU A 62 -17.70 -6.71 8.52
N TRP A 63 -18.82 -6.12 8.94
CA TRP A 63 -19.46 -5.02 8.23
C TRP A 63 -19.36 -3.77 9.09
N THR A 64 -18.93 -2.67 8.49
CA THR A 64 -18.92 -1.34 9.10
C THR A 64 -19.84 -0.44 8.30
N ILE A 65 -20.83 0.17 8.95
CA ILE A 65 -21.80 1.07 8.33
C ILE A 65 -21.64 2.43 8.96
N ASN A 66 -21.56 3.47 8.14
CA ASN A 66 -21.42 4.85 8.58
C ASN A 66 -22.67 5.64 8.20
N GLU A 67 -23.17 6.48 9.12
CA GLU A 67 -24.28 7.40 8.85
C GLU A 67 -23.87 8.52 7.89
N THR A 68 -22.61 8.94 7.97
CA THR A 68 -22.01 9.93 7.07
C THR A 68 -20.97 9.25 6.17
N PRO A 69 -20.86 9.66 4.89
CA PRO A 69 -19.88 9.07 3.99
C PRO A 69 -18.48 9.39 4.50
N VAL A 70 -17.69 8.36 4.77
CA VAL A 70 -16.27 8.55 5.04
C VAL A 70 -15.66 9.02 3.72
N LYS A 71 -15.17 10.27 3.67
CA LYS A 71 -14.58 10.88 2.46
C LYS A 71 -13.53 9.92 1.91
N SER A 72 -13.93 9.22 0.87
CA SER A 72 -13.10 8.27 0.16
C SER A 72 -12.25 9.12 -0.77
N SER A 73 -10.96 9.26 -0.47
CA SER A 73 -9.99 9.71 -1.47
C SER A 73 -10.05 8.72 -2.63
N ASP A 74 -10.49 9.24 -3.78
CA ASP A 74 -10.72 8.55 -5.07
C ASP A 74 -10.09 7.16 -5.22
N THR A 75 -10.93 6.12 -5.21
CA THR A 75 -10.62 4.82 -5.80
C THR A 75 -11.55 4.57 -6.98
N GLY A 76 -11.10 5.01 -8.16
CA GLY A 76 -11.59 4.51 -9.44
C GLY A 76 -11.14 3.05 -9.64
N SER A 77 -12.12 2.23 -10.01
CA SER A 77 -12.14 0.77 -10.16
C SER A 77 -10.98 0.12 -10.93
N THR A 78 -10.51 -1.05 -10.47
CA THR A 78 -10.42 -2.26 -11.32
C THR A 78 -10.29 -3.54 -10.49
N ASP A 79 -10.91 -4.59 -11.03
CA ASP A 79 -11.02 -5.96 -10.54
C ASP A 79 -9.64 -6.62 -10.30
N GLY A 80 -9.50 -7.40 -9.22
CA GLY A 80 -8.41 -8.38 -9.06
C GLY A 80 -7.50 -8.23 -7.84
N GLY A 81 -7.93 -8.80 -6.70
CA GLY A 81 -7.07 -9.07 -5.54
C GLY A 81 -7.12 -7.99 -4.47
N GLY A 82 -7.87 -8.24 -3.40
CA GLY A 82 -7.80 -7.43 -2.19
C GLY A 82 -6.42 -7.55 -1.57
N GLY A 83 -5.50 -6.71 -2.03
CA GLY A 83 -4.20 -6.51 -1.41
C GLY A 83 -4.42 -6.00 0.00
N MET A 84 -3.80 -6.65 0.98
CA MET A 84 -3.67 -6.09 2.32
C MET A 84 -3.11 -4.67 2.17
N VAL A 85 -3.79 -3.68 2.75
CA VAL A 85 -3.26 -2.32 2.82
C VAL A 85 -2.26 -2.33 3.96
N PHE A 86 -1.01 -2.01 3.65
CA PHE A 86 0.05 -1.90 4.63
C PHE A 86 0.26 -0.42 4.94
N GLU A 87 -0.14 -0.02 6.14
CA GLU A 87 0.09 1.34 6.61
C GLU A 87 1.56 1.51 6.96
N LEU A 88 2.18 2.53 6.36
CA LEU A 88 3.56 2.93 6.65
C LEU A 88 3.59 3.70 7.97
N SER A 89 4.61 3.48 8.80
CA SER A 89 4.75 4.24 10.05
C SER A 89 4.87 5.75 9.79
N PRO A 90 4.38 6.60 10.71
CA PRO A 90 4.42 8.05 10.52
C PRO A 90 5.83 8.62 10.30
N LEU A 91 6.84 8.00 10.92
CA LEU A 91 8.24 8.42 10.78
C LEU A 91 8.75 8.17 9.36
N LEU A 92 8.54 6.96 8.83
CA LEU A 92 8.90 6.63 7.45
C LEU A 92 8.10 7.44 6.45
N GLN A 93 6.80 7.64 6.71
CA GLN A 93 5.96 8.44 5.82
C GLN A 93 6.46 9.88 5.72
N SER A 94 6.82 10.49 6.85
CA SER A 94 7.38 11.85 6.88
C SER A 94 8.70 11.92 6.10
N ASP A 95 9.61 10.97 6.37
CA ASP A 95 10.93 10.95 5.76
C ASP A 95 10.87 10.71 4.24
N LEU A 96 10.08 9.74 3.79
CA LEU A 96 9.87 9.49 2.37
C LEU A 96 9.16 10.65 1.67
N THR A 97 8.25 11.34 2.34
CA THR A 97 7.62 12.55 1.80
C THR A 97 8.68 13.61 1.51
N SER A 98 9.53 13.91 2.49
CA SER A 98 10.63 14.88 2.31
C SER A 98 11.60 14.46 1.21
N PHE A 99 11.94 13.17 1.13
CA PHE A 99 12.81 12.64 0.08
C PHE A 99 12.20 12.78 -1.33
N ILE A 100 10.90 12.49 -1.47
CA ILE A 100 10.15 12.63 -2.73
C ILE A 100 10.06 14.11 -3.13
N GLU A 101 9.75 15.00 -2.18
CA GLU A 101 9.65 16.45 -2.42
C GLU A 101 10.98 17.07 -2.86
N ALA A 102 12.10 16.54 -2.39
CA ALA A 102 13.44 16.95 -2.83
C ALA A 102 13.78 16.51 -4.27
N SER A 103 13.00 15.59 -4.86
CA SER A 103 13.28 15.04 -6.19
C SER A 103 12.63 15.82 -7.33
N PRO A 104 13.39 16.35 -8.30
CA PRO A 104 12.81 16.94 -9.50
C PRO A 104 12.32 15.88 -10.52
N TYR A 105 12.62 14.59 -10.30
CA TYR A 105 12.28 13.51 -11.23
C TYR A 105 11.06 12.70 -10.80
N ILE A 106 10.66 12.80 -9.53
CA ILE A 106 9.46 12.13 -9.00
C ILE A 106 8.28 13.08 -9.14
N SER A 107 7.56 12.97 -10.26
CA SER A 107 6.25 13.60 -10.44
C SER A 107 5.15 12.55 -10.34
N LEU A 108 4.78 12.18 -9.12
CA LEU A 108 3.67 11.24 -8.86
C LEU A 108 2.39 12.02 -8.58
N GLY A 109 1.29 11.63 -9.23
CA GLY A 109 -0.04 12.09 -8.82
C GLY A 109 -0.43 11.49 -7.47
N GLY A 110 -1.49 12.01 -6.83
CA GLY A 110 -1.90 11.58 -5.49
C GLY A 110 -2.13 10.06 -5.35
N SER A 111 -2.64 9.39 -6.38
CA SER A 111 -2.77 7.93 -6.40
C SER A 111 -1.43 7.19 -6.43
N GLY A 112 -0.43 7.70 -7.16
CA GLY A 112 0.90 7.11 -7.24
C GLY A 112 1.69 7.24 -5.93
N VAL A 113 1.52 8.36 -5.22
CA VAL A 113 2.11 8.55 -3.88
C VAL A 113 1.49 7.58 -2.88
N GLN A 114 0.16 7.40 -2.91
CA GLN A 114 -0.52 6.45 -2.03
C GLN A 114 -0.09 4.99 -2.29
N GLU A 115 0.06 4.62 -3.56
CA GLU A 115 0.54 3.28 -3.94
C GLU A 115 1.98 3.05 -3.49
N LEU A 116 2.85 4.05 -3.64
CA LEU A 116 4.22 4.02 -3.13
C LEU A 116 4.24 3.78 -1.63
N PHE A 117 3.46 4.54 -0.85
CA PHE A 117 3.40 4.36 0.60
C PHE A 117 2.85 2.99 1.01
N ASN A 118 1.86 2.46 0.28
CA ASN A 118 1.36 1.11 0.55
C ASN A 118 2.42 0.02 0.27
N ILE A 119 3.18 0.16 -0.80
CA ILE A 119 4.30 -0.75 -1.12
C ILE A 119 5.41 -0.62 -0.07
N SER A 120 5.74 0.60 0.34
CA SER A 120 6.70 0.85 1.43
C SER A 120 6.25 0.24 2.75
N GLY A 121 4.96 0.36 3.09
CA GLY A 121 4.41 -0.24 4.31
C GLY A 121 4.50 -1.77 4.28
N LYS A 122 4.33 -2.38 3.10
CA LYS A 122 4.51 -3.84 2.92
C LYS A 122 5.94 -4.27 3.26
N TYR A 123 6.92 -3.48 2.84
CA TYR A 123 8.33 -3.72 3.13
C TYR A 123 8.64 -3.54 4.63
N GLU A 124 8.15 -2.46 5.24
CA GLU A 124 8.28 -2.22 6.68
C GLU A 124 7.70 -3.38 7.50
N HIS A 125 6.48 -3.82 7.17
CA HIS A 125 5.84 -4.94 7.84
C HIS A 125 6.68 -6.22 7.74
N ALA A 126 7.12 -6.58 6.53
CA ALA A 126 7.93 -7.78 6.30
C ALA A 126 9.28 -7.73 7.05
N SER A 127 9.90 -6.55 7.11
CA SER A 127 11.15 -6.32 7.85
C SER A 127 10.92 -6.51 9.36
N ASN A 128 9.85 -5.91 9.89
CA ASN A 128 9.52 -5.99 11.31
C ASN A 128 9.15 -7.41 11.77
N GLU A 129 8.51 -8.22 10.93
CA GLU A 129 8.20 -9.62 11.25
C GLU A 129 9.44 -10.50 11.39
N GLN A 130 10.55 -10.17 10.71
CA GLN A 130 11.75 -11.01 10.66
C GLN A 130 12.73 -10.74 11.81
N ARG A 131 13.11 -9.47 12.01
CA ARG A 131 14.15 -9.11 13.00
C ARG A 131 13.94 -7.78 13.73
N GLY A 132 12.86 -7.04 13.47
CA GLY A 132 12.67 -5.71 14.05
C GLY A 132 13.79 -4.75 13.66
N TYR A 133 14.04 -4.63 12.35
CA TYR A 133 15.09 -3.78 11.79
C TYR A 133 14.88 -2.31 12.14
N ASP A 134 15.97 -1.54 12.19
CA ASP A 134 15.90 -0.12 12.49
C ASP A 134 15.10 0.61 11.39
N THR A 135 14.30 1.58 11.82
CA THR A 135 13.47 2.37 10.90
C THR A 135 14.33 3.14 9.90
N LYS A 136 15.56 3.54 10.28
CA LYS A 136 16.50 4.17 9.34
C LYS A 136 16.92 3.22 8.23
N ASP A 137 17.27 1.98 8.55
CA ASP A 137 17.68 0.99 7.55
C ASP A 137 16.54 0.69 6.58
N ILE A 138 15.32 0.52 7.11
CA ILE A 138 14.11 0.36 6.31
C ILE A 138 13.93 1.56 5.37
N SER A 139 14.10 2.78 5.88
CA SER A 139 14.00 4.00 5.07
C SER A 139 15.03 4.04 3.94
N ARG A 140 16.32 3.83 4.27
CA ARG A 140 17.43 3.84 3.29
C ARG A 140 17.15 2.86 2.15
N ILE A 141 16.70 1.65 2.48
CA ILE A 141 16.38 0.64 1.48
C ILE A 141 15.24 1.08 0.58
N ILE A 142 14.15 1.61 1.16
CA ILE A 142 13.02 2.11 0.38
C ILE A 142 13.47 3.24 -0.55
N LYS A 143 14.30 4.17 -0.08
CA LYS A 143 14.86 5.26 -0.89
C LYS A 143 15.71 4.74 -2.04
N VAL A 144 16.55 3.71 -1.81
CA VAL A 144 17.29 3.02 -2.88
C VAL A 144 16.33 2.42 -3.92
N ALA A 145 15.29 1.70 -3.50
CA ALA A 145 14.31 1.15 -4.43
C ALA A 145 13.66 2.27 -5.26
N LEU A 146 13.33 3.40 -4.63
CA LEU A 146 12.71 4.54 -5.28
C LEU A 146 13.64 5.17 -6.32
N ILE A 147 14.90 5.41 -5.99
CA ILE A 147 15.90 5.92 -6.93
C ILE A 147 16.05 4.96 -8.12
N LYS A 148 16.18 3.65 -7.88
CA LYS A 148 16.27 2.64 -8.96
C LYS A 148 15.04 2.64 -9.87
N SER A 149 13.91 3.09 -9.36
CA SER A 149 12.61 3.04 -10.04
C SER A 149 12.27 4.31 -10.82
N VAL A 150 12.69 5.50 -10.36
CA VAL A 150 12.26 6.77 -10.95
C VAL A 150 12.65 6.90 -12.43
N HIS A 151 13.77 6.29 -12.83
CA HIS A 151 14.25 6.32 -14.21
C HIS A 151 13.57 5.26 -15.11
N LYS A 152 12.75 4.36 -14.56
CA LYS A 152 12.09 3.27 -15.30
C LYS A 152 10.72 3.70 -15.83
N LYS A 153 10.75 4.59 -16.83
CA LYS A 153 9.56 5.00 -17.60
C LYS A 153 8.99 3.82 -18.41
N PRO A 154 7.66 3.76 -18.63
CA PRO A 154 6.65 4.75 -18.24
C PRO A 154 6.08 4.59 -16.82
N ASN A 155 6.38 3.48 -16.11
CA ASN A 155 5.68 3.10 -14.89
C ASN A 155 6.65 2.92 -13.70
N PRO A 156 7.17 4.01 -13.11
CA PRO A 156 8.14 3.94 -12.01
C PRO A 156 7.57 3.23 -10.79
N VAL A 157 6.30 3.46 -10.42
CA VAL A 157 5.64 2.83 -9.26
C VAL A 157 5.54 1.31 -9.41
N LYS A 158 5.23 0.81 -10.61
CA LYS A 158 5.19 -0.63 -10.87
C LYS A 158 6.57 -1.26 -10.76
N TYR A 159 7.62 -0.58 -11.24
CA TYR A 159 8.98 -1.06 -11.09
C TYR A 159 9.40 -1.08 -9.61
N PHE A 160 9.05 -0.03 -8.86
CA PHE A 160 9.25 0.04 -7.42
C PHE A 160 8.59 -1.12 -6.68
N SER A 161 7.32 -1.42 -6.98
CA SER A 161 6.63 -2.60 -6.44
C SER A 161 7.40 -3.89 -6.69
N ASN A 162 7.86 -4.11 -7.93
CA ASN A 162 8.58 -5.33 -8.29
C ASN A 162 9.92 -5.45 -7.55
N VAL A 163 10.64 -4.34 -7.36
CA VAL A 163 11.90 -4.32 -6.61
C VAL A 163 11.65 -4.70 -5.15
N ILE A 164 10.66 -4.06 -4.53
CA ILE A 164 10.29 -4.33 -3.14
C ILE A 164 9.82 -5.79 -2.97
N ASP A 165 8.99 -6.30 -3.89
CA ASP A 165 8.52 -7.69 -3.86
C ASP A 165 9.66 -8.70 -3.99
N ASP A 166 10.61 -8.46 -4.89
CA ASP A 166 11.81 -9.29 -5.06
C ASP A 166 12.65 -9.31 -3.77
N TRP A 167 12.88 -8.15 -3.16
CA TRP A 167 13.66 -8.03 -1.93
C TRP A 167 12.98 -8.71 -0.74
N ILE A 168 11.67 -8.55 -0.57
CA ILE A 168 10.90 -9.28 0.46
C ILE A 168 11.02 -10.79 0.23
N SER A 169 10.86 -11.26 -1.01
CA SER A 169 10.89 -12.70 -1.32
C SER A 169 12.24 -13.34 -1.04
N LYS A 170 13.32 -12.57 -1.19
CA LYS A 170 14.72 -12.97 -0.95
C LYS A 170 15.20 -12.65 0.46
N GLN A 171 14.34 -12.05 1.30
CA GLN A 171 14.67 -11.60 2.65
C GLN A 171 15.85 -10.60 2.69
N LEU A 172 15.90 -9.66 1.73
CA LEU A 172 16.92 -8.62 1.67
C LEU A 172 16.43 -7.41 2.48
N PHE A 173 16.91 -7.31 3.72
CA PHE A 173 16.43 -6.33 4.71
C PHE A 173 17.50 -5.35 5.19
N THR A 174 18.70 -5.42 4.61
CA THR A 174 19.80 -4.48 4.85
C THR A 174 20.41 -4.03 3.52
N LEU A 175 21.12 -2.90 3.53
CA LEU A 175 21.88 -2.47 2.35
C LEU A 175 22.96 -3.50 1.97
N ASP A 176 23.57 -4.16 2.95
CA ASP A 176 24.54 -5.24 2.74
C ASP A 176 23.93 -6.44 2.02
N ASP A 177 22.72 -6.87 2.41
CA ASP A 177 22.01 -7.96 1.74
C ASP A 177 21.74 -7.62 0.27
N ILE A 178 21.31 -6.39 0.01
CA ILE A 178 21.00 -5.89 -1.33
C ILE A 178 22.27 -5.78 -2.16
N ASN A 179 23.34 -5.22 -1.61
CA ASN A 179 24.63 -5.06 -2.28
C ASN A 179 25.21 -6.43 -2.64
N SER A 180 25.22 -7.37 -1.69
CA SER A 180 25.66 -8.75 -1.89
C SER A 180 24.84 -9.45 -2.98
N ASN A 181 23.52 -9.26 -2.99
CA ASN A 181 22.64 -9.84 -4.01
C ASN A 181 22.89 -9.26 -5.42
N GLN A 182 23.20 -7.96 -5.52
CA GLN A 182 23.49 -7.33 -6.82
C GLN A 182 24.84 -7.79 -7.36
N LEU A 183 25.86 -7.85 -6.50
CA LEU A 183 27.17 -8.38 -6.85
C LEU A 183 27.09 -9.83 -7.33
N SER A 184 26.28 -10.67 -6.66
CA SER A 184 26.15 -12.08 -7.04
C SER A 184 25.40 -12.30 -8.36
N ASN A 185 24.40 -11.46 -8.67
CA ASN A 185 23.48 -11.69 -9.79
C ASN A 185 23.88 -10.93 -11.07
N ASN A 186 24.40 -9.72 -10.92
CA ASN A 186 24.63 -8.80 -12.04
C ASN A 186 26.08 -8.32 -12.12
N GLY A 187 26.94 -8.69 -11.16
CA GLY A 187 28.33 -8.27 -11.11
C GLY A 187 28.53 -6.77 -10.83
N SER A 188 27.50 -6.07 -10.35
CA SER A 188 27.52 -4.64 -10.05
C SER A 188 27.16 -4.38 -8.60
N SER A 189 27.77 -3.37 -7.98
CA SER A 189 27.38 -2.91 -6.66
C SER A 189 26.13 -2.01 -6.72
N ILE A 190 25.55 -1.74 -5.55
CA ILE A 190 24.52 -0.72 -5.41
C ILE A 190 25.05 0.68 -5.82
N TYR A 191 26.32 0.97 -5.51
CA TYR A 191 26.98 2.23 -5.83
C TYR A 191 27.09 2.43 -7.35
N ASP A 192 27.53 1.40 -8.07
CA ASP A 192 27.57 1.44 -9.55
C ASP A 192 26.18 1.67 -10.14
N THR A 193 25.16 1.05 -9.55
CA THR A 193 23.77 1.16 -9.99
C THR A 193 23.22 2.57 -9.77
N LEU A 194 23.70 3.25 -8.74
CA LEU A 194 23.30 4.61 -8.37
C LEU A 194 24.25 5.69 -8.93
N GLY A 195 25.31 5.30 -9.65
CA GLY A 195 26.28 6.25 -10.23
C GLY A 195 27.29 6.82 -9.23
N PHE A 196 27.46 6.19 -8.07
CA PHE A 196 28.57 6.50 -7.16
C PHE A 196 29.76 5.63 -7.55
N HIS A 197 30.87 6.29 -7.91
CA HIS A 197 32.05 5.57 -8.40
C HIS A 197 33.17 5.44 -7.36
N ASP A 198 33.19 6.24 -6.28
CA ASP A 198 34.38 6.31 -5.43
C ASP A 198 34.17 6.35 -3.91
N GLU A 199 32.94 6.47 -3.36
CA GLU A 199 32.81 6.72 -1.91
C GLU A 199 31.57 6.05 -1.27
N GLU A 200 31.74 4.86 -0.68
CA GLU A 200 30.66 4.12 0.01
C GLU A 200 30.05 4.90 1.19
N GLU A 201 30.85 5.75 1.83
CA GLU A 201 30.46 6.51 3.04
C GLU A 201 29.40 7.60 2.76
N PHE A 202 29.26 8.04 1.51
CA PHE A 202 28.37 9.16 1.15
C PHE A 202 26.93 8.71 0.90
N LEU A 203 26.71 7.45 0.53
CA LEU A 203 25.36 6.99 0.19
C LEU A 203 24.44 7.03 1.41
N GLU A 204 24.87 6.51 2.55
CA GLU A 204 24.04 6.49 3.75
C GLU A 204 23.75 7.90 4.26
N ASP A 205 24.74 8.79 4.23
CA ASP A 205 24.60 10.19 4.63
C ASP A 205 23.65 10.95 3.69
N ASP A 206 23.74 10.70 2.38
CA ASP A 206 22.84 11.29 1.39
C ASP A 206 21.40 10.79 1.53
N LEU A 207 21.25 9.49 1.82
CA LEU A 207 19.94 8.90 2.05
C LEU A 207 19.33 9.40 3.36
N ASP A 208 20.11 9.57 4.43
CA ASP A 208 19.62 10.05 5.71
C ASP A 208 19.24 11.54 5.69
N ASN A 209 19.99 12.36 4.97
CA ASN A 209 19.75 13.80 4.86
C ASN A 209 18.89 14.20 3.65
N ASN A 210 18.42 13.22 2.87
CA ASN A 210 17.64 13.42 1.66
C ASN A 210 18.36 14.27 0.58
N SER A 211 19.69 14.28 0.56
CA SER A 211 20.54 15.09 -0.34
C SER A 211 20.94 14.41 -1.65
N TYR A 212 20.31 13.28 -2.00
CA TYR A 212 20.66 12.50 -3.18
C TYR A 212 20.67 13.32 -4.50
N VAL A 213 21.76 13.19 -5.27
CA VAL A 213 21.89 13.80 -6.59
C VAL A 213 21.16 12.95 -7.63
N TRP A 214 19.97 13.39 -8.00
CA TRP A 214 19.17 12.77 -9.05
C TRP A 214 19.77 13.05 -10.44
N ASN A 215 20.71 12.22 -10.90
CA ASN A 215 21.30 12.31 -12.25
C ASN A 215 20.59 11.39 -13.26
#